data_AF-A0A966U998-F1
#
_entry.id   AF-A0A966U998-F1
#
_cell.length_a   1.000
_cell.length_b   1.000
_cell.length_c   1.000
_cell.angle_alpha   90.00
_cell.angle_beta   90.00
_cell.angle_gamma   90.00
#
_symmetry.space_group_name_H-M   'P 1'
#
loop_
_entity.id
_entity.type
_entity.pdbx_description
1 polymer ?
#
loop_
_entity_poly.entity_id
_entity_poly.type
_entity_poly.pdbx_seq_one_letter_code
_entity_poly.pdbx_strand_id
1 'polypeptide(L)'
;MRASKSLTHDFYHAADHPFKKLCDALPIMPRLIALELTTALEQRSFSRWYRSMMMESHFHLITTLLLTVAVMALLEAILDHGLDTATRLVWLAALALAVLLAMYSLRRYFFFMMAAEQVANQATCKDCGAYGRLRLIGHVYPSCKVACKRCAFEWTIVEPEQSSA
;
A
#
# COMPACT_ATOMS: atom_id res chain seq x y z
N MET A 1 -18.49 9.51 24.58
CA MET A 1 -19.19 8.38 23.94
C MET A 1 -18.96 8.54 22.43
N ARG A 2 -17.96 8.01 21.72
CA ARG A 2 -17.25 6.71 21.61
C ARG A 2 -18.12 5.54 21.12
N ALA A 3 -18.62 5.66 19.88
CA ALA A 3 -19.19 4.54 19.11
C ALA A 3 -19.06 4.82 17.59
N SER A 4 -17.90 4.50 16.99
CA SER A 4 -17.71 4.46 15.53
C SER A 4 -16.33 3.87 15.21
N LYS A 5 -16.03 2.66 15.68
CA LYS A 5 -14.75 1.98 15.39
C LYS A 5 -14.89 0.52 14.92
N SER A 6 -16.09 -0.05 14.82
CA SER A 6 -16.24 -1.50 14.57
C SER A 6 -16.60 -1.88 13.13
N LEU A 7 -16.99 -0.96 12.25
CA LEU A 7 -17.55 -1.35 10.94
C LEU A 7 -16.51 -1.52 9.81
N THR A 8 -15.26 -1.09 10.00
CA THR A 8 -14.21 -1.25 8.98
C THR A 8 -13.34 -2.47 9.16
N HIS A 9 -13.45 -3.19 10.28
CA HIS A 9 -12.62 -4.37 10.57
C HIS A 9 -13.20 -5.68 10.01
N ASP A 10 -14.52 -5.75 9.85
CA ASP A 10 -15.20 -7.02 9.46
C ASP A 10 -15.22 -7.26 7.95
N PHE A 11 -15.11 -6.21 7.12
CA PHE A 11 -15.05 -6.38 5.66
C PHE A 11 -13.73 -6.99 5.16
N TYR A 12 -12.66 -6.98 5.97
CA TYR A 12 -11.34 -7.48 5.57
C TYR A 12 -11.15 -8.99 5.77
N HIS A 13 -11.97 -9.64 6.60
CA HIS A 13 -11.66 -10.99 7.10
C HIS A 13 -12.31 -12.15 6.33
N ALA A 14 -13.26 -11.89 5.41
CA ALA A 14 -14.10 -12.95 4.85
C ALA A 14 -13.66 -13.54 3.49
N ALA A 15 -12.64 -12.97 2.82
CA ALA A 15 -12.26 -13.37 1.45
C ALA A 15 -10.91 -14.12 1.33
N ASP A 16 -10.37 -14.65 2.44
CA ASP A 16 -8.91 -14.71 2.64
C ASP A 16 -8.26 -16.11 2.69
N HIS A 17 -8.89 -17.22 2.27
CA HIS A 17 -8.30 -18.55 2.57
C HIS A 17 -7.39 -19.23 1.51
N PRO A 18 -7.71 -19.27 0.20
CA PRO A 18 -6.80 -19.88 -0.78
C PRO A 18 -5.81 -18.88 -1.42
N PHE A 19 -6.20 -17.61 -1.57
CA PHE A 19 -5.39 -16.58 -2.23
C PHE A 19 -4.34 -15.92 -1.34
N LYS A 20 -4.58 -15.88 -0.02
CA LYS A 20 -3.63 -15.34 0.97
C LYS A 20 -2.29 -16.09 0.92
N LYS A 21 -2.30 -17.43 0.81
CA LYS A 21 -1.08 -18.24 0.68
C LYS A 21 -0.25 -17.94 -0.58
N LEU A 22 -0.89 -17.57 -1.69
CA LEU A 22 -0.19 -17.22 -2.94
C LEU A 22 0.40 -15.80 -2.87
N CYS A 23 -0.26 -14.89 -2.14
CA CYS A 23 0.21 -13.52 -1.92
C CYS A 23 1.28 -13.43 -0.82
N ASP A 24 1.19 -14.25 0.22
CA ASP A 24 2.17 -14.37 1.30
C ASP A 24 3.52 -14.92 0.80
N ALA A 25 3.52 -15.60 -0.35
CA ALA A 25 4.72 -16.16 -0.99
C ALA A 25 5.58 -15.12 -1.75
N LEU A 26 5.22 -13.83 -1.76
CA LEU A 26 6.02 -12.73 -2.31
C LEU A 26 6.59 -11.84 -1.18
N PRO A 27 7.66 -12.30 -0.48
CA PRO A 27 8.16 -11.70 0.77
C PRO A 27 9.08 -10.49 0.57
N ILE A 28 8.96 -9.76 -0.55
CA ILE A 28 10.05 -8.86 -0.99
C ILE A 28 9.88 -7.41 -0.47
N MET A 29 8.68 -6.99 -0.06
CA MET A 29 8.34 -5.57 -0.06
C MET A 29 8.56 -4.74 1.22
N PRO A 30 8.44 -5.24 2.48
CA PRO A 30 8.53 -4.37 3.64
C PRO A 30 9.95 -3.79 3.85
N ARG A 31 10.99 -4.54 3.45
CA ARG A 31 12.39 -4.10 3.58
C ARG A 31 12.78 -2.96 2.64
N LEU A 32 12.12 -2.84 1.50
CA LEU A 32 12.43 -1.78 0.52
C LEU A 32 11.98 -0.41 1.01
N ILE A 33 10.81 -0.32 1.65
CA ILE A 33 10.27 0.95 2.18
C ILE A 33 11.17 1.48 3.30
N ALA A 34 11.59 0.61 4.22
CA ALA A 34 12.50 0.94 5.33
C ALA A 34 13.86 1.45 4.84
N LEU A 35 14.44 0.76 3.85
CA LEU A 35 15.74 1.12 3.28
C LEU A 35 15.65 2.42 2.46
N GLU A 36 14.54 2.65 1.76
CA GLU A 36 14.32 3.91 1.03
C GLU A 36 14.04 5.09 1.97
N LEU A 37 13.34 4.89 3.09
CA LEU A 37 13.07 5.96 4.05
C LEU A 37 14.36 6.43 4.72
N THR A 38 15.22 5.50 5.14
CA THR A 38 16.49 5.80 5.80
C THR A 38 17.46 6.51 4.86
N THR A 39 17.65 5.99 3.64
CA THR A 39 18.48 6.64 2.61
C THR A 39 17.92 8.00 2.18
N ALA A 40 16.59 8.15 2.09
CA ALA A 40 15.98 9.43 1.76
C ALA A 40 16.13 10.47 2.88
N LEU A 41 16.04 10.06 4.14
CA LEU A 41 16.27 10.95 5.28
C LEU A 41 17.75 11.32 5.47
N GLU A 42 18.69 10.47 5.08
CA GLU A 42 20.13 10.76 5.04
C GLU A 42 20.50 11.72 3.89
N GLN A 43 20.00 11.49 2.67
CA GLN A 43 20.50 12.19 1.48
C GLN A 43 19.59 13.33 0.97
N ARG A 44 18.27 13.16 0.94
CA ARG A 44 17.36 14.03 0.15
C ARG A 44 15.96 14.10 0.76
N SER A 45 15.80 14.81 1.88
CA SER A 45 14.55 15.35 2.46
C SER A 45 13.27 14.50 2.33
N PHE A 46 12.65 14.18 3.47
CA PHE A 46 11.34 13.50 3.61
C PHE A 46 10.28 13.79 2.53
N SER A 47 10.17 15.04 2.06
CA SER A 47 9.22 15.44 1.01
C SER A 47 9.42 14.75 -0.35
N ARG A 48 10.65 14.37 -0.71
CA ARG A 48 10.94 13.70 -1.99
C ARG A 48 10.57 12.22 -1.94
N TRP A 49 10.85 11.56 -0.81
CA TRP A 49 10.37 10.19 -0.54
C TRP A 49 8.85 10.11 -0.53
N TYR A 50 8.18 11.04 0.16
CA TYR A 50 6.71 11.10 0.20
C TYR A 50 6.10 11.27 -1.21
N ARG A 51 6.73 12.09 -2.07
CA ARG A 51 6.30 12.25 -3.47
C ARG A 51 6.47 10.97 -4.30
N SER A 52 7.59 10.25 -4.14
CA SER A 52 7.79 8.98 -4.85
C SER A 52 6.77 7.92 -4.42
N MET A 53 6.50 7.85 -3.12
CA MET A 53 5.51 6.91 -2.59
C MET A 53 4.09 7.23 -3.07
N MET A 54 3.79 8.51 -3.21
CA MET A 54 2.54 8.96 -3.81
C MET A 54 2.45 8.53 -5.28
N MET A 55 3.49 8.76 -6.10
CA MET A 55 3.48 8.34 -7.52
C MET A 55 3.35 6.83 -7.71
N GLU A 56 4.04 6.02 -6.89
CA GLU A 56 3.96 4.56 -6.97
C GLU A 56 2.54 4.05 -6.64
N SER A 57 1.88 4.64 -5.64
CA SER A 57 0.49 4.30 -5.32
C SER A 57 -0.47 4.61 -6.49
N HIS A 58 -0.23 5.68 -7.25
CA HIS A 58 -1.08 6.03 -8.40
C HIS A 58 -0.94 5.03 -9.55
N PHE A 59 0.25 4.46 -9.77
CA PHE A 59 0.44 3.42 -10.80
C PHE A 59 -0.39 2.17 -10.50
N HIS A 60 -0.45 1.75 -9.23
CA HIS A 60 -1.31 0.64 -8.81
C HIS A 60 -2.80 0.96 -8.95
N LEU A 61 -3.22 2.19 -8.69
CA LEU A 61 -4.60 2.62 -8.90
C LEU A 61 -4.97 2.62 -10.39
N ILE A 62 -4.11 3.16 -11.25
CA ILE A 62 -4.29 3.13 -12.71
C ILE A 62 -4.36 1.68 -13.20
N THR A 63 -3.47 0.80 -12.72
CA THR A 63 -3.48 -0.62 -13.08
C THR A 63 -4.79 -1.30 -12.67
N THR A 64 -5.28 -1.03 -11.45
CA THR A 64 -6.58 -1.55 -10.97
C THR A 64 -7.73 -1.04 -11.83
N LEU A 65 -7.69 0.22 -12.24
CA LEU A 65 -8.70 0.82 -13.11
C LEU A 65 -8.70 0.20 -14.51
N LEU A 66 -7.52 0.03 -15.12
CA LEU A 66 -7.38 -0.64 -16.42
C LEU A 66 -7.85 -2.10 -16.37
N LEU A 67 -7.52 -2.83 -15.29
CA LEU A 67 -8.00 -4.20 -15.10
C LEU A 67 -9.51 -4.26 -14.90
N THR A 68 -10.10 -3.26 -14.24
CA THR A 68 -11.57 -3.17 -14.09
C THR A 68 -12.24 -2.98 -15.46
N VAL A 69 -11.70 -2.10 -16.31
CA VAL A 69 -12.17 -1.93 -17.69
C VAL A 69 -12.00 -3.21 -18.50
N ALA A 70 -10.87 -3.91 -18.34
CA ALA A 70 -10.64 -5.20 -18.99
C ALA A 70 -11.65 -6.26 -18.55
N VAL A 71 -11.97 -6.35 -17.25
CA VAL A 71 -13.01 -7.24 -16.71
C VAL A 71 -14.38 -6.95 -17.33
N MET A 72 -14.76 -5.68 -17.46
CA MET A 72 -16.01 -5.28 -18.12
C MET A 72 -16.04 -5.74 -19.59
N ALA A 73 -14.95 -5.50 -20.34
CA ALA A 73 -14.85 -5.93 -21.74
C ALA A 73 -14.89 -7.47 -21.89
N LEU A 74 -14.26 -8.20 -20.97
CA LEU A 74 -14.26 -9.66 -20.93
C LEU A 74 -15.66 -10.21 -20.62
N LEU A 75 -16.41 -9.56 -19.73
CA LEU A 75 -17.79 -9.94 -19.41
C LEU A 75 -18.69 -9.80 -20.64
N GLU A 76 -18.59 -8.69 -21.38
CA GLU A 76 -19.32 -8.50 -22.63
C GLU A 76 -18.99 -9.60 -23.65
N ALA A 77 -17.70 -9.94 -23.80
CA ALA A 77 -17.26 -11.00 -24.70
C ALA A 77 -17.76 -12.42 -24.32
N ILE A 78 -17.94 -12.71 -23.03
CA ILE A 78 -18.44 -14.02 -22.54
C ILE A 78 -19.97 -14.14 -22.67
N LEU A 79 -20.66 -13.00 -22.58
CA LEU A 79 -22.12 -12.94 -22.67
C LEU A 79 -22.62 -13.07 -24.11
N ASP A 80 -21.80 -12.79 -25.11
CA ASP A 80 -22.13 -13.02 -26.52
C ASP A 80 -22.45 -14.51 -26.77
N HIS A 81 -23.62 -14.77 -27.35
CA HIS A 81 -24.21 -16.11 -27.50
C HIS A 81 -23.64 -16.90 -28.69
N GLY A 82 -22.82 -16.27 -29.53
CA GLY A 82 -22.22 -16.88 -30.71
C GLY A 82 -20.91 -17.66 -30.47
N LEU A 83 -20.38 -17.68 -29.23
CA LEU A 83 -19.08 -18.28 -28.96
C LEU A 83 -19.12 -19.79 -28.76
N ASP A 84 -18.12 -20.47 -29.33
CA ASP A 84 -17.84 -21.87 -29.05
C ASP A 84 -17.45 -22.09 -27.57
N THR A 85 -17.83 -23.25 -27.04
CA THR A 85 -17.62 -23.69 -25.66
C THR A 85 -16.15 -23.64 -25.24
N ALA A 86 -15.22 -24.03 -26.12
CA ALA A 86 -13.79 -24.00 -25.84
C ALA A 86 -13.27 -22.57 -25.67
N THR A 87 -13.68 -21.67 -26.57
CA THR A 87 -13.33 -20.24 -26.52
C THR A 87 -13.90 -19.58 -25.26
N ARG A 88 -15.13 -19.94 -24.87
CA ARG A 88 -15.76 -19.45 -23.63
C ARG A 88 -14.96 -19.81 -22.38
N LEU A 89 -14.39 -21.01 -22.32
CA LEU A 89 -13.56 -21.45 -21.20
C LEU A 89 -12.28 -20.61 -21.07
N VAL A 90 -11.66 -20.27 -22.20
CA VAL A 90 -10.47 -19.40 -22.25
C VAL A 90 -10.80 -18.00 -21.75
N TRP A 91 -11.92 -17.41 -22.18
CA TRP A 91 -12.35 -16.10 -21.72
C TRP A 91 -12.69 -16.09 -20.22
N LEU A 92 -13.33 -17.13 -19.70
CA LEU A 92 -13.60 -17.28 -18.27
C LEU A 92 -12.29 -17.35 -17.45
N ALA A 93 -11.28 -18.09 -17.95
CA ALA A 93 -9.97 -18.13 -17.31
C ALA A 93 -9.28 -16.76 -17.33
N ALA A 94 -9.35 -16.03 -18.45
CA ALA A 94 -8.81 -14.68 -18.57
C ALA A 94 -9.52 -13.69 -17.63
N LEU A 95 -10.85 -13.79 -17.50
CA LEU A 95 -11.66 -13.01 -16.57
C LEU A 95 -11.24 -13.27 -15.12
N ALA A 96 -11.12 -14.55 -14.73
CA ALA A 96 -10.67 -14.92 -13.40
C ALA A 96 -9.28 -14.33 -13.12
N LEU A 97 -8.34 -14.46 -14.05
CA LEU A 97 -7.00 -13.89 -13.91
C LEU A 97 -7.03 -12.35 -13.76
N ALA A 98 -7.83 -11.65 -14.57
CA ALA A 98 -7.97 -10.21 -14.52
C ALA A 98 -8.54 -9.73 -13.17
N VAL A 99 -9.56 -10.42 -12.65
CA VAL A 99 -10.14 -10.14 -11.32
C VAL A 99 -9.10 -10.35 -10.21
N LEU A 100 -8.31 -11.41 -10.29
CA LEU A 100 -7.25 -11.68 -9.31
C LEU A 100 -6.17 -10.60 -9.32
N LEU A 101 -5.72 -10.18 -10.51
CA LEU A 101 -4.74 -9.11 -10.66
C LEU A 101 -5.31 -7.76 -10.17
N ALA A 102 -6.60 -7.50 -10.40
CA ALA A 102 -7.25 -6.27 -9.95
C ALA A 102 -7.32 -6.23 -8.43
N MET A 103 -7.75 -7.31 -7.79
CA MET A 103 -7.80 -7.42 -6.33
C MET A 103 -6.41 -7.32 -5.71
N TYR A 104 -5.40 -7.96 -6.31
CA TYR A 104 -4.02 -7.87 -5.86
C TYR A 104 -3.50 -6.42 -5.91
N SER A 105 -3.72 -5.74 -7.03
CA SER A 105 -3.30 -4.34 -7.23
C SER A 105 -4.00 -3.39 -6.25
N LEU A 106 -5.28 -3.61 -5.99
CA LEU A 106 -6.05 -2.81 -5.03
C LEU A 106 -5.58 -3.00 -3.59
N ARG A 107 -5.33 -4.25 -3.17
CA ARG A 107 -4.78 -4.53 -1.84
C ARG A 107 -3.41 -3.89 -1.65
N ARG A 108 -2.58 -3.95 -2.71
CA ARG A 108 -1.25 -3.31 -2.75
C ARG A 108 -1.34 -1.80 -2.58
N TYR A 109 -2.29 -1.16 -3.26
CA TYR A 109 -2.56 0.27 -3.15
C TYR A 109 -2.90 0.70 -1.71
N PHE A 110 -3.87 0.03 -1.08
CA PHE A 110 -4.26 0.35 0.30
C PHE A 110 -3.12 0.14 1.30
N PHE A 111 -2.29 -0.88 1.10
CA PHE A 111 -1.11 -1.12 1.93
C PHE A 111 -0.14 0.08 1.93
N PHE A 112 0.23 0.56 0.74
CA PHE A 112 1.15 1.70 0.62
C PHE A 112 0.55 2.98 1.18
N MET A 113 -0.75 3.20 0.95
CA MET A 113 -1.45 4.38 1.46
C MET A 113 -1.49 4.41 2.99
N MET A 114 -1.85 3.30 3.65
CA MET A 114 -1.91 3.24 5.11
C MET A 114 -0.53 3.40 5.75
N ALA A 115 0.51 2.77 5.18
CA ALA A 115 1.88 2.91 5.67
C ALA A 115 2.36 4.37 5.57
N ALA A 116 2.09 5.03 4.44
CA ALA A 116 2.44 6.42 4.24
C ALA A 116 1.72 7.35 5.23
N GLU A 117 0.43 7.10 5.50
CA GLU A 117 -0.35 7.88 6.46
C GLU A 117 0.19 7.72 7.90
N GLN A 118 0.54 6.48 8.30
CA GLN A 118 1.11 6.23 9.63
C GLN A 118 2.46 6.92 9.83
N VAL A 119 3.31 6.94 8.80
CA VAL A 119 4.58 7.67 8.84
C VAL A 119 4.36 9.18 8.80
N ALA A 120 3.43 9.66 7.97
CA ALA A 120 3.09 11.09 7.87
C ALA A 120 2.51 11.66 9.17
N ASN A 121 1.64 10.90 9.86
CA ASN A 121 1.10 11.28 11.16
C ASN A 121 2.20 11.42 12.23
N GLN A 122 3.27 10.62 12.12
CA GLN A 122 4.44 10.70 12.99
C GLN A 122 5.46 11.76 12.55
N ALA A 123 5.30 12.37 11.37
CA ALA A 123 6.24 13.37 10.82
C ALA A 123 5.98 14.81 11.31
N THR A 124 5.02 15.01 12.22
CA THR A 124 4.69 16.31 12.81
C THR A 124 5.45 16.50 14.13
N CYS A 125 6.20 17.60 14.24
CA CYS A 125 6.86 17.94 15.49
C CYS A 125 5.84 18.31 16.58
N LYS A 126 5.87 17.62 17.73
CA LYS A 126 4.97 17.90 18.87
C LYS A 126 5.23 19.24 19.57
N ASP A 127 6.43 19.79 19.41
CA ASP A 127 6.86 21.03 20.07
C ASP A 127 6.51 22.27 19.23
N CYS A 128 6.97 22.33 17.98
CA CYS A 128 6.77 23.51 17.13
C CYS A 128 5.67 23.37 16.06
N GLY A 129 5.02 22.20 15.94
CA GLY A 129 3.99 21.93 14.94
C GLY A 129 4.48 21.89 13.49
N ALA A 130 5.81 21.97 13.24
CA ALA A 130 6.35 21.93 11.89
C ALA A 130 6.18 20.53 11.27
N TYR A 131 5.51 20.47 10.12
CA TYR A 131 5.30 19.25 9.34
C TYR A 131 6.48 18.97 8.39
N GLY A 132 6.95 17.72 8.35
CA GLY A 132 7.88 17.22 7.31
C GLY A 132 9.30 17.81 7.34
N ARG A 133 9.66 18.59 8.37
CA ARG A 133 10.99 19.18 8.55
C ARG A 133 11.85 18.33 9.50
N LEU A 134 12.22 17.14 9.04
CA LEU A 134 12.92 16.13 9.83
C LEU A 134 14.40 16.04 9.43
N ARG A 135 15.26 15.70 10.39
CA ARG A 135 16.65 15.29 10.20
C ARG A 135 16.84 13.92 10.85
N LEU A 136 17.42 12.95 10.14
CA LEU A 136 17.76 11.66 10.74
C LEU A 136 18.91 11.84 11.74
N ILE A 137 18.77 11.28 12.93
CA ILE A 137 19.83 11.25 13.95
C ILE A 137 20.42 9.83 14.04
N GLY A 138 19.57 8.82 13.88
CA GLY A 138 20.01 7.43 13.88
C GLY A 138 18.92 6.49 13.42
N HIS A 139 19.32 5.34 12.90
CA HIS A 139 18.42 4.29 12.43
C HIS A 139 18.67 3.00 13.21
N VAL A 140 17.62 2.44 13.79
CA VAL A 140 17.62 1.14 14.46
C VAL A 140 16.34 0.43 14.07
N TYR A 141 16.37 -0.32 12.96
CA TYR A 141 15.22 -1.06 12.44
C TYR A 141 14.49 -1.84 13.56
N PRO A 142 13.14 -1.73 13.68
CA PRO A 142 12.17 -1.06 12.79
C PRO A 142 11.88 0.42 13.14
N SER A 143 12.81 1.11 13.80
CA SER A 143 12.62 2.47 14.32
C SER A 143 13.67 3.46 13.82
N CYS A 144 13.26 4.71 13.58
CA CYS A 144 14.14 5.80 13.19
C CYS A 144 14.10 6.90 14.25
N LYS A 145 15.25 7.34 14.77
CA LYS A 145 15.36 8.56 15.57
C LYS A 145 15.52 9.76 14.65
N VAL A 146 14.61 10.73 14.80
CA VAL A 146 14.57 11.95 14.00
C VAL A 146 14.53 13.19 14.90
N ALA A 147 15.11 14.30 14.42
CA ALA A 147 15.03 15.62 15.04
C ALA A 147 14.28 16.60 14.14
N CYS A 148 13.57 17.55 14.75
CA CYS A 148 13.03 18.69 14.03
C CYS A 148 14.15 19.62 13.55
N LYS A 149 14.16 20.01 12.28
CA LYS A 149 15.09 21.05 11.75
C LYS A 149 14.83 22.46 12.30
N ARG A 150 13.66 22.71 12.93
CA ARG A 150 13.26 24.03 13.44
C ARG A 150 13.57 24.22 14.93
N CYS A 151 13.17 23.27 15.78
CA CYS A 151 13.33 23.36 17.23
C CYS A 151 14.29 22.31 17.83
N ALA A 152 14.92 21.47 16.99
CA ALA A 152 15.80 20.38 17.42
C ALA A 152 15.15 19.31 18.32
N PHE A 153 13.83 19.36 18.56
CA PHE A 153 13.11 18.32 19.31
C PHE A 153 13.29 16.94 18.66
N GLU A 154 13.63 15.94 19.47
CA GLU A 154 13.91 14.58 19.03
C GLU A 154 12.73 13.65 19.34
N TRP A 155 12.41 12.77 18.39
CA TRP A 155 11.45 11.69 18.63
C TRP A 155 11.78 10.48 17.77
N THR A 156 11.16 9.36 18.11
CA THR A 156 11.28 8.12 17.37
C THR A 156 10.04 7.95 16.48
N ILE A 157 10.27 7.75 15.19
CA ILE A 157 9.25 7.25 14.26
C ILE A 157 9.37 5.73 14.28
N VAL A 158 8.29 5.06 14.63
CA VAL A 158 8.19 3.60 14.53
C VAL A 158 7.64 3.30 13.14
N GLU A 159 8.43 2.61 12.33
CA GLU A 159 7.91 2.05 11.09
C GLU A 159 6.88 0.99 11.47
N PRO A 160 5.72 0.90 10.80
CA PRO A 160 4.75 -0.11 11.13
C PRO A 160 5.33 -1.50 10.92
N GLU A 161 5.78 -2.09 12.03
CA GLU A 161 6.03 -3.51 12.16
C GLU A 161 4.69 -4.20 11.98
N GLN A 162 4.39 -4.65 10.77
CA GLN A 162 3.19 -5.44 10.53
C GLN A 162 3.41 -6.84 11.11
N SER A 163 3.06 -6.94 12.40
CA SER A 163 2.39 -8.06 13.06
C SER A 163 2.26 -9.30 12.19
N SER A 164 3.26 -10.18 12.25
CA SER A 164 3.08 -11.60 11.98
C SER A 164 2.12 -12.18 13.02
N ALA A 165 0.85 -12.31 12.66
CA ALA A 165 -0.13 -13.15 13.35
C ALA A 165 -1.09 -13.77 12.32
#